data_AF-A0A2V5R2N8-F1
#
_entry.id   AF-A0A2V5R2N8-F1
#
_cell.length_a   1.000
_cell.length_b   1.000
_cell.length_c   1.000
_cell.angle_alpha   90.00
_cell.angle_beta   90.00
_cell.angle_gamma   90.00
#
_symmetry.space_group_name_H-M   'P 1'
#
loop_
_entity.id
_entity.type
_entity.pdbx_description
1 polymer ?
#
loop_
_entity_poly.entity_id
_entity_poly.type
_entity_poly.pdbx_seq_one_letter_code
_entity_poly.pdbx_strand_id
1 'polypeptide(L)'
;MKKLSTAGRIIFWLAIIFTITFLVRAESGDRRASTHPQKELAVAPITIFDENGQPDVNGVPSATSTIVDVTVAPGGSFVFDPSTVNISVGDTVRWTWAGSGHSVTSGPPCQADSQYCSPNDMNCASGILSNTGTIYTHTFGRSGTYSYFCSAHCFFGMTGTVNVSGGCAPSGWSAGPNLPTVLVRAVGVWFPADSNFYSVGSFATGTTATARVFFYNPVTDAVTVLSAGDNWPGDATGTILPGGFTIYNNKLYILGGFNINVASTNQIWQFDPTLAVGSKWLQRVNAPEGIMYAPTCTIGNTIYVSGASDYSGGVIDTTNSFSFNPMANTIGTIAAIPRATGETRALNFNGKMLVMGGGRTAPNPSMEVDAYNPGTNTWTMNTPVPAFTTPRRNFPTDTDGTTRIWLGGGYASDGITPLNSMEIFCAAAGATATPTPTGTATATATPTATRTPTATPTASPSPTVTASSTAIATATSTATRTPTATATSTAVSTATATAAATATRTPTATPTATTTPAATPTGTPGITPRPAPTPRPRPTTPPPRP
;
A
#
# COMPACT_ATOMS: atom_id res chain seq x y z
N MET A 1 49.05 -51.71 -2.99
CA MET A 1 48.59 -50.92 -4.16
C MET A 1 49.79 -50.63 -5.06
N LYS A 2 49.84 -51.22 -6.27
CA LYS A 2 50.99 -51.08 -7.19
C LYS A 2 51.03 -49.66 -7.76
N LYS A 3 52.18 -48.97 -7.62
CA LYS A 3 52.43 -47.63 -8.20
C LYS A 3 52.47 -47.75 -9.72
N LEU A 4 51.63 -46.98 -10.43
CA LEU A 4 51.72 -46.86 -11.90
C LEU A 4 53.08 -46.25 -12.30
N SER A 5 53.68 -46.78 -13.36
CA SER A 5 54.94 -46.30 -13.93
C SER A 5 54.79 -44.88 -14.49
N THR A 6 55.91 -44.15 -14.58
CA THR A 6 55.96 -42.77 -15.09
C THR A 6 55.36 -42.64 -16.49
N ALA A 7 55.50 -43.66 -17.34
CA ALA A 7 54.87 -43.71 -18.67
C ALA A 7 53.33 -43.79 -18.60
N GLY A 8 52.77 -44.55 -17.64
CA GLY A 8 51.33 -44.64 -17.43
C GLY A 8 50.70 -43.32 -16.95
N ARG A 9 51.46 -42.52 -16.19
CA ARG A 9 51.02 -41.18 -15.77
C ARG A 9 50.99 -40.18 -16.92
N ILE A 10 51.95 -40.26 -17.84
CA ILE A 10 52.01 -39.36 -19.01
C ILE A 10 50.88 -39.67 -19.99
N ILE A 11 50.57 -40.95 -20.22
CA ILE A 11 49.43 -41.35 -21.08
C ILE A 11 48.09 -40.91 -20.47
N PHE A 12 47.94 -41.00 -19.15
CA PHE A 12 46.74 -40.52 -18.45
C PHE A 12 46.58 -38.99 -18.57
N TRP A 13 47.65 -38.21 -18.45
CA TRP A 13 47.60 -36.76 -18.60
C TRP A 13 47.37 -36.31 -20.05
N LEU A 14 47.94 -37.01 -21.04
CA LEU A 14 47.70 -36.72 -22.46
C LEU A 14 46.25 -37.04 -22.87
N ALA A 15 45.65 -38.11 -22.34
CA ALA A 15 44.25 -38.44 -22.59
C ALA A 15 43.26 -37.39 -22.02
N ILE A 16 43.59 -36.80 -20.86
CA ILE A 16 42.78 -35.73 -20.23
C ILE A 16 42.89 -34.42 -21.02
N ILE A 17 44.10 -34.07 -21.49
CA ILE A 17 44.29 -32.86 -22.31
C ILE A 17 43.59 -33.00 -23.67
N PHE A 18 43.62 -34.18 -24.29
CA PHE A 18 42.94 -34.42 -25.58
C PHE A 18 41.41 -34.37 -25.46
N THR A 19 40.83 -34.81 -24.34
CA THR A 19 39.38 -34.74 -24.07
C THR A 19 38.91 -33.32 -23.74
N ILE A 20 39.70 -32.52 -23.01
CA ILE A 20 39.38 -31.10 -22.77
C ILE A 20 39.48 -30.28 -24.06
N THR A 21 40.44 -30.57 -24.94
CA THR A 21 40.59 -29.83 -26.20
C THR A 21 39.47 -30.15 -27.21
N PHE A 22 38.87 -31.36 -27.15
CA PHE A 22 37.70 -31.72 -27.96
C PHE A 22 36.37 -31.20 -27.39
N LEU A 23 36.24 -31.01 -26.08
CA LEU A 23 35.05 -30.33 -25.52
C LEU A 23 35.09 -28.81 -25.74
N VAL A 24 36.26 -28.17 -25.72
CA VAL A 24 36.38 -26.70 -25.88
C VAL A 24 36.24 -26.23 -27.34
N ARG A 25 36.40 -27.12 -28.33
CA ARG A 25 36.16 -26.80 -29.76
C ARG A 25 34.76 -27.10 -30.28
N ALA A 26 33.87 -27.70 -29.47
CA ALA A 26 32.49 -27.96 -29.86
C ALA A 26 31.52 -26.79 -29.58
N GLU A 27 31.99 -25.71 -28.93
CA GLU A 27 31.15 -24.57 -28.51
C GLU A 27 31.40 -23.26 -29.27
N SER A 28 32.21 -23.30 -30.33
CA SER A 28 32.45 -22.15 -31.21
C SER A 28 32.00 -22.48 -32.63
N GLY A 29 30.69 -22.31 -32.87
CA GLY A 29 30.08 -22.50 -34.19
C GLY A 29 28.77 -21.72 -34.28
N ASP A 30 28.77 -20.70 -35.13
CA ASP A 30 27.69 -19.78 -35.44
C ASP A 30 26.28 -20.40 -35.40
N ARG A 31 25.49 -20.07 -34.36
CA ARG A 31 24.03 -20.23 -34.44
C ARG A 31 23.47 -19.07 -35.24
N ARG A 32 23.22 -19.32 -36.53
CA ARG A 32 22.16 -18.65 -37.28
C ARG A 32 20.92 -18.55 -36.40
N ALA A 33 20.27 -17.40 -36.43
CA ALA A 33 18.98 -17.14 -35.78
C ALA A 33 17.97 -18.25 -36.16
N SER A 34 17.84 -19.23 -35.28
CA SER A 34 16.72 -20.15 -35.25
C SER A 34 15.56 -19.37 -34.69
N THR A 35 14.58 -19.05 -35.54
CA THR A 35 13.25 -18.63 -35.13
C THR A 35 12.67 -19.74 -34.24
N HIS A 36 12.83 -19.59 -32.93
CA HIS A 36 12.08 -20.40 -31.98
C HIS A 36 10.59 -20.11 -32.21
N PRO A 37 9.74 -21.12 -32.40
CA PRO A 37 8.30 -20.90 -32.35
C PRO A 37 8.02 -20.27 -30.98
N GLN A 38 7.34 -19.12 -30.97
CA GLN A 38 6.83 -18.57 -29.74
C GLN A 38 5.93 -19.62 -29.12
N LYS A 39 6.45 -20.31 -28.10
CA LYS A 39 5.63 -21.08 -27.20
C LYS A 39 4.75 -20.04 -26.52
N GLU A 40 3.49 -20.00 -26.93
CA GLU A 40 2.45 -19.22 -26.30
C GLU A 40 2.55 -19.48 -24.80
N LEU A 41 3.13 -18.51 -24.07
CA LEU A 41 3.25 -18.59 -22.63
C LEU A 41 1.82 -18.57 -22.13
N ALA A 42 1.37 -19.67 -21.52
CA ALA A 42 0.08 -19.72 -20.85
C ALA A 42 -0.05 -18.46 -19.98
N VAL A 43 -1.14 -17.70 -20.18
CA VAL A 43 -1.43 -16.50 -19.42
C VAL A 43 -1.38 -16.89 -17.94
N ALA A 44 -0.46 -16.29 -17.19
CA ALA A 44 -0.32 -16.58 -15.77
C ALA A 44 -1.63 -16.21 -15.05
N PRO A 45 -2.12 -17.03 -14.11
CA PRO A 45 -3.38 -16.76 -13.45
C PRO A 45 -3.28 -15.47 -12.62
N ILE A 46 -4.22 -14.56 -12.86
CA ILE A 46 -4.55 -13.46 -11.97
C ILE A 46 -5.75 -13.92 -11.17
N THR A 47 -5.62 -13.93 -9.85
CA THR A 47 -6.73 -14.26 -8.94
C THR A 47 -7.10 -13.02 -8.14
N ILE A 48 -8.39 -12.70 -8.13
CA ILE A 48 -8.93 -11.57 -7.38
C ILE A 48 -9.69 -12.15 -6.18
N PHE A 49 -9.50 -11.56 -5.00
CA PHE A 49 -10.11 -11.98 -3.73
C PHE A 49 -10.85 -10.82 -3.09
N ASP A 50 -12.02 -11.11 -2.53
CA ASP A 50 -12.80 -10.17 -1.73
C ASP A 50 -12.33 -10.10 -0.25
N GLU A 51 -12.99 -9.26 0.56
CA GLU A 51 -12.77 -9.19 2.01
C GLU A 51 -12.96 -10.52 2.76
N ASN A 52 -13.66 -11.49 2.17
CA ASN A 52 -13.95 -12.80 2.74
C ASN A 52 -13.02 -13.90 2.20
N GLY A 53 -12.00 -13.52 1.41
CA GLY A 53 -11.05 -14.45 0.79
C GLY A 53 -11.64 -15.31 -0.33
N GLN A 54 -12.81 -14.93 -0.87
CA GLN A 54 -13.47 -15.66 -1.96
C GLN A 54 -12.96 -15.18 -3.33
N PRO A 55 -12.73 -16.09 -4.30
CA PRO A 55 -12.38 -15.71 -5.66
C PRO A 55 -13.49 -14.89 -6.33
N ASP A 56 -13.12 -13.76 -6.92
CA ASP A 56 -14.05 -12.88 -7.66
C ASP A 56 -14.18 -13.31 -9.13
N VAL A 57 -15.35 -13.04 -9.74
CA VAL A 57 -15.63 -13.36 -11.15
C VAL A 57 -15.05 -12.27 -12.07
N ASN A 58 -14.10 -12.67 -12.92
CA ASN A 58 -13.40 -11.78 -13.85
C ASN A 58 -14.38 -10.99 -14.74
N GLY A 59 -14.29 -9.65 -14.71
CA GLY A 59 -14.95 -8.77 -15.68
C GLY A 59 -14.54 -7.31 -15.49
N VAL A 60 -14.94 -6.44 -16.42
CA VAL A 60 -14.66 -5.00 -16.39
C VAL A 60 -15.89 -4.28 -15.77
N PRO A 61 -15.70 -3.32 -14.84
CA PRO A 61 -16.82 -2.53 -14.33
C PRO A 61 -17.54 -1.79 -15.46
N SER A 62 -18.87 -1.65 -15.34
CA SER A 62 -19.69 -0.97 -16.34
C SER A 62 -19.41 0.52 -16.31
N ALA A 63 -19.08 1.10 -17.47
CA ALA A 63 -18.81 2.54 -17.60
C ALA A 63 -20.08 3.41 -17.49
N THR A 64 -21.28 2.82 -17.58
CA THR A 64 -22.53 3.58 -17.75
C THR A 64 -23.71 3.16 -16.87
N SER A 65 -23.54 2.25 -15.88
CA SER A 65 -24.63 1.73 -15.02
C SER A 65 -25.88 1.30 -15.83
N THR A 66 -25.89 0.05 -16.26
CA THR A 66 -26.94 -0.53 -17.09
C THR A 66 -28.02 -1.21 -16.23
N ILE A 67 -29.25 -1.27 -16.75
CA ILE A 67 -30.35 -2.01 -16.11
C ILE A 67 -30.56 -3.32 -16.86
N VAL A 68 -30.54 -4.45 -16.14
CA VAL A 68 -30.87 -5.78 -16.66
C VAL A 68 -32.19 -6.26 -16.09
N ASP A 69 -33.09 -6.68 -16.97
CA ASP A 69 -34.45 -7.07 -16.62
C ASP A 69 -34.58 -8.56 -16.26
N VAL A 70 -35.38 -8.84 -15.24
CA VAL A 70 -35.84 -10.18 -14.86
C VAL A 70 -37.36 -10.17 -14.72
N THR A 71 -38.04 -11.07 -15.41
CA THR A 71 -39.48 -11.29 -15.25
C THR A 71 -39.73 -12.28 -14.12
N VAL A 72 -40.60 -11.92 -13.18
CA VAL A 72 -41.01 -12.77 -12.07
C VAL A 72 -42.32 -13.47 -12.43
N ALA A 73 -42.29 -14.81 -12.42
CA ALA A 73 -43.44 -15.67 -12.70
C ALA A 73 -44.13 -15.43 -14.06
N PRO A 74 -43.39 -15.49 -15.19
CA PRO A 74 -43.99 -15.37 -16.52
C PRO A 74 -45.08 -16.42 -16.71
N GLY A 75 -46.28 -15.99 -17.13
CA GLY A 75 -47.44 -16.89 -17.29
C GLY A 75 -47.93 -17.53 -15.99
N GLY A 76 -47.58 -16.98 -14.82
CA GLY A 76 -47.92 -17.56 -13.51
C GLY A 76 -47.05 -18.76 -13.10
N SER A 77 -45.92 -18.97 -13.77
CA SER A 77 -44.99 -20.07 -13.48
C SER A 77 -44.11 -19.80 -12.23
N PHE A 78 -43.43 -20.83 -11.73
CA PHE A 78 -42.53 -20.74 -10.57
C PHE A 78 -41.08 -20.49 -10.97
N VAL A 79 -40.84 -19.53 -11.87
CA VAL A 79 -39.49 -19.21 -12.38
C VAL A 79 -39.22 -17.71 -12.39
N PHE A 80 -37.93 -17.37 -12.32
CA PHE A 80 -37.40 -16.08 -12.74
C PHE A 80 -36.89 -16.21 -14.17
N ASP A 81 -37.20 -15.27 -15.05
CA ASP A 81 -36.81 -15.31 -16.46
C ASP A 81 -36.09 -14.01 -16.90
N PRO A 82 -34.78 -14.04 -17.17
CA PRO A 82 -33.88 -15.19 -17.00
C PRO A 82 -33.63 -15.51 -15.52
N SER A 83 -33.36 -16.78 -15.20
CA SER A 83 -33.02 -17.20 -13.83
C SER A 83 -31.61 -16.80 -13.43
N THR A 84 -30.71 -16.61 -14.40
CA THR A 84 -29.35 -16.13 -14.18
C THR A 84 -29.12 -14.88 -15.00
N VAL A 85 -28.64 -13.82 -14.35
CA VAL A 85 -28.19 -12.59 -15.02
C VAL A 85 -26.70 -12.39 -14.76
N ASN A 86 -25.98 -11.98 -15.79
CA ASN A 86 -24.58 -11.57 -15.69
C ASN A 86 -24.53 -10.07 -15.91
N ILE A 87 -24.05 -9.33 -14.93
CA ILE A 87 -23.97 -7.87 -14.93
C ILE A 87 -22.57 -7.43 -14.50
N SER A 88 -22.30 -6.13 -14.53
CA SER A 88 -21.07 -5.56 -13.99
C SER A 88 -21.35 -4.78 -12.69
N VAL A 89 -20.31 -4.56 -11.87
CA VAL A 89 -20.37 -3.68 -10.70
C VAL A 89 -20.92 -2.32 -11.13
N GLY A 90 -21.92 -1.85 -10.39
CA GLY A 90 -22.63 -0.60 -10.67
C GLY A 90 -23.88 -0.76 -11.55
N ASP A 91 -24.16 -1.95 -12.08
CA ASP A 91 -25.39 -2.23 -12.82
C ASP A 91 -26.57 -2.55 -11.86
N THR A 92 -27.78 -2.38 -12.36
CA THR A 92 -29.03 -2.61 -11.63
C THR A 92 -29.77 -3.80 -12.21
N VAL A 93 -30.28 -4.70 -11.38
CA VAL A 93 -31.29 -5.67 -11.81
C VAL A 93 -32.67 -5.12 -11.51
N ARG A 94 -33.57 -5.19 -12.50
CA ARG A 94 -34.97 -4.82 -12.38
C ARG A 94 -35.86 -6.05 -12.50
N TRP A 95 -36.49 -6.42 -11.40
CA TRP A 95 -37.50 -7.49 -11.37
C TRP A 95 -38.89 -6.93 -11.63
N THR A 96 -39.62 -7.52 -12.56
CA THR A 96 -41.00 -7.12 -12.93
C THR A 96 -41.94 -8.31 -12.78
N TRP A 97 -43.01 -8.16 -11.99
CA TRP A 97 -43.96 -9.24 -11.70
C TRP A 97 -44.97 -9.42 -12.83
N ALA A 98 -44.87 -10.56 -13.53
CA ALA A 98 -45.89 -11.03 -14.46
C ALA A 98 -46.96 -11.89 -13.74
N GLY A 99 -46.59 -12.60 -12.67
CA GLY A 99 -47.50 -13.38 -11.82
C GLY A 99 -47.61 -12.82 -10.39
N SER A 100 -48.72 -13.12 -9.72
CA SER A 100 -48.97 -12.71 -8.33
C SER A 100 -48.51 -13.74 -7.31
N GLY A 101 -48.19 -13.31 -6.08
CA GLY A 101 -47.81 -14.21 -4.98
C GLY A 101 -46.34 -14.62 -4.97
N HIS A 102 -45.45 -13.80 -5.53
CA HIS A 102 -44.01 -14.09 -5.61
C HIS A 102 -43.16 -13.04 -4.92
N SER A 103 -41.94 -13.39 -4.54
CA SER A 103 -40.95 -12.48 -3.96
C SER A 103 -39.58 -12.63 -4.63
N VAL A 104 -38.74 -11.61 -4.44
CA VAL A 104 -37.29 -11.69 -4.61
C VAL A 104 -36.70 -11.58 -3.22
N THR A 105 -36.00 -12.60 -2.75
CA THR A 105 -35.36 -12.64 -1.43
C THR A 105 -33.94 -13.14 -1.59
N SER A 106 -32.95 -12.34 -1.18
CA SER A 106 -31.54 -12.73 -1.28
C SER A 106 -31.21 -13.91 -0.35
N GLY A 107 -30.32 -14.77 -0.83
CA GLY A 107 -29.78 -15.90 -0.08
C GLY A 107 -29.90 -17.23 -0.82
N PRO A 108 -29.32 -18.30 -0.24
CA PRO A 108 -29.49 -19.65 -0.75
C PRO A 108 -30.97 -20.11 -0.67
N PRO A 109 -31.35 -21.18 -1.39
CA PRO A 109 -32.74 -21.60 -1.48
C PRO A 109 -33.41 -21.75 -0.09
N CYS A 110 -34.51 -21.02 0.11
CA CYS A 110 -35.29 -21.00 1.35
C CYS A 110 -34.57 -20.45 2.60
N GLN A 111 -33.43 -19.76 2.45
CA GLN A 111 -32.70 -19.17 3.57
C GLN A 111 -32.32 -17.73 3.24
N ALA A 112 -33.03 -16.78 3.86
CA ALA A 112 -32.78 -15.36 3.65
C ALA A 112 -31.47 -14.92 4.33
N ASP A 113 -30.62 -14.18 3.61
CA ASP A 113 -29.39 -13.58 4.14
C ASP A 113 -29.49 -12.05 4.34
N SER A 114 -30.64 -11.47 3.96
CA SER A 114 -30.96 -10.04 4.11
C SER A 114 -30.02 -9.07 3.39
N GLN A 115 -29.36 -9.51 2.31
CA GLN A 115 -28.60 -8.63 1.42
C GLN A 115 -29.49 -7.70 0.59
N TYR A 116 -30.61 -8.19 0.07
CA TYR A 116 -31.61 -7.42 -0.70
C TYR A 116 -32.94 -8.18 -0.81
N CYS A 117 -34.05 -7.47 -0.97
CA CYS A 117 -35.35 -8.12 -1.15
C CYS A 117 -36.44 -7.20 -1.71
N SER A 118 -37.38 -7.79 -2.43
CA SER A 118 -38.60 -7.10 -2.83
C SER A 118 -39.50 -6.76 -1.63
N PRO A 119 -40.23 -5.64 -1.67
CA PRO A 119 -40.28 -4.68 -2.77
C PRO A 119 -39.26 -3.53 -2.66
N ASN A 120 -38.50 -3.45 -1.56
CA ASN A 120 -37.80 -2.21 -1.20
C ASN A 120 -36.61 -2.38 -0.23
N ASP A 121 -36.00 -3.56 -0.16
CA ASP A 121 -34.84 -3.88 0.70
C ASP A 121 -35.10 -3.76 2.20
N MET A 122 -36.37 -3.88 2.62
CA MET A 122 -36.76 -3.85 4.04
C MET A 122 -37.42 -5.16 4.47
N ASN A 123 -37.15 -5.56 5.72
CA ASN A 123 -37.76 -6.73 6.36
C ASN A 123 -37.59 -8.03 5.56
N CYS A 124 -36.41 -8.26 4.96
CA CYS A 124 -36.17 -9.38 4.06
C CYS A 124 -36.44 -10.76 4.65
N ALA A 125 -36.23 -10.94 5.96
CA ALA A 125 -36.57 -12.17 6.67
C ALA A 125 -38.07 -12.53 6.60
N SER A 126 -38.95 -11.57 6.36
CA SER A 126 -40.39 -11.80 6.23
C SER A 126 -40.82 -12.32 4.86
N GLY A 127 -39.94 -12.28 3.84
CA GLY A 127 -40.22 -12.82 2.51
C GLY A 127 -41.49 -12.27 1.86
N ILE A 128 -41.65 -10.94 1.90
CA ILE A 128 -42.89 -10.25 1.49
C ILE A 128 -43.25 -10.56 0.03
N LEU A 129 -44.46 -11.10 -0.18
CA LEU A 129 -44.98 -11.41 -1.51
C LEU A 129 -45.53 -10.16 -2.20
N SER A 130 -45.28 -10.08 -3.50
CA SER A 130 -45.74 -9.03 -4.40
C SER A 130 -46.63 -9.61 -5.50
N ASN A 131 -47.43 -8.73 -6.11
CA ASN A 131 -48.44 -9.11 -7.10
C ASN A 131 -48.05 -8.62 -8.50
N THR A 132 -48.77 -9.11 -9.53
CA THR A 132 -48.58 -8.69 -10.92
C THR A 132 -48.55 -7.16 -11.04
N GLY A 133 -47.57 -6.64 -11.78
CA GLY A 133 -47.36 -5.20 -11.99
C GLY A 133 -46.39 -4.54 -11.01
N THR A 134 -45.96 -5.21 -9.94
CA THR A 134 -44.87 -4.71 -9.09
C THR A 134 -43.56 -4.65 -9.87
N ILE A 135 -42.76 -3.61 -9.58
CA ILE A 135 -41.38 -3.45 -10.06
C ILE A 135 -40.49 -3.27 -8.82
N TYR A 136 -39.38 -4.00 -8.77
CA TYR A 136 -38.35 -3.86 -7.76
C TYR A 136 -36.99 -3.77 -8.45
N THR A 137 -36.12 -2.89 -7.98
CA THR A 137 -34.78 -2.69 -8.54
C THR A 137 -33.75 -2.75 -7.44
N HIS A 138 -32.61 -3.38 -7.72
CA HIS A 138 -31.45 -3.38 -6.82
C HIS A 138 -30.17 -3.17 -7.63
N THR A 139 -29.33 -2.22 -7.19
CA THR A 139 -28.03 -1.93 -7.82
C THR A 139 -26.93 -2.69 -7.11
N PHE A 140 -26.19 -3.50 -7.86
CA PHE A 140 -25.13 -4.33 -7.31
C PHE A 140 -23.81 -3.56 -7.30
N GLY A 141 -23.45 -3.07 -6.11
CA GLY A 141 -22.22 -2.31 -5.90
C GLY A 141 -20.97 -3.17 -5.69
N ARG A 142 -21.08 -4.50 -5.61
CA ARG A 142 -19.92 -5.39 -5.44
C ARG A 142 -20.00 -6.55 -6.43
N SER A 143 -18.81 -6.99 -6.86
CA SER A 143 -18.67 -8.17 -7.68
C SER A 143 -18.87 -9.42 -6.83
N GLY A 144 -19.22 -10.53 -7.48
CA GLY A 144 -19.55 -11.78 -6.81
C GLY A 144 -20.81 -12.43 -7.35
N THR A 145 -21.18 -13.56 -6.73
CA THR A 145 -22.36 -14.34 -7.11
C THR A 145 -23.43 -14.21 -6.02
N TYR A 146 -24.55 -13.59 -6.38
CA TYR A 146 -25.67 -13.36 -5.46
C TYR A 146 -26.81 -14.31 -5.79
N SER A 147 -27.09 -15.23 -4.88
CA SER A 147 -28.28 -16.09 -4.99
C SER A 147 -29.51 -15.36 -4.47
N TYR A 148 -30.66 -15.65 -5.07
CA TYR A 148 -31.97 -15.22 -4.56
C TYR A 148 -33.03 -16.27 -4.86
N PHE A 149 -34.15 -16.18 -4.15
CA PHE A 149 -35.27 -17.11 -4.27
C PHE A 149 -36.61 -16.42 -4.02
N CYS A 150 -37.70 -17.11 -4.38
CA CYS A 150 -39.05 -16.73 -3.97
C CYS A 150 -39.40 -17.43 -2.65
N SER A 151 -39.68 -16.67 -1.60
CA SER A 151 -40.00 -17.17 -0.25
C SER A 151 -41.11 -18.23 -0.21
N ALA A 152 -42.21 -18.03 -0.94
CA ALA A 152 -43.33 -18.99 -0.98
C ALA A 152 -43.07 -20.23 -1.85
N HIS A 153 -42.15 -20.13 -2.83
CA HIS A 153 -42.01 -21.12 -3.90
C HIS A 153 -40.59 -21.70 -4.01
N CYS A 154 -39.73 -21.47 -3.02
CA CYS A 154 -38.35 -21.94 -3.02
C CYS A 154 -38.26 -23.48 -3.00
N PHE A 155 -39.21 -24.17 -2.36
CA PHE A 155 -39.32 -25.64 -2.40
C PHE A 155 -39.72 -26.19 -3.77
N PHE A 156 -40.29 -25.35 -4.65
CA PHE A 156 -40.54 -25.68 -6.05
C PHE A 156 -39.37 -25.30 -6.96
N GLY A 157 -38.23 -24.89 -6.40
CA GLY A 157 -37.02 -24.55 -7.15
C GLY A 157 -37.03 -23.16 -7.77
N MET A 158 -37.91 -22.25 -7.32
CA MET A 158 -37.93 -20.87 -7.81
C MET A 158 -36.76 -20.07 -7.25
N THR A 159 -35.61 -20.20 -7.90
CA THR A 159 -34.32 -19.58 -7.53
C THR A 159 -33.72 -18.84 -8.71
N GLY A 160 -32.88 -17.86 -8.41
CA GLY A 160 -32.11 -17.13 -9.39
C GLY A 160 -30.73 -16.75 -8.89
N THR A 161 -29.90 -16.29 -9.81
CA THR A 161 -28.52 -15.91 -9.55
C THR A 161 -28.16 -14.63 -10.31
N VAL A 162 -27.55 -13.68 -9.62
CA VAL A 162 -26.92 -12.51 -10.22
C VAL A 162 -25.41 -12.70 -10.13
N ASN A 163 -24.75 -12.87 -11.28
CA ASN A 163 -23.30 -12.85 -11.37
C ASN A 163 -22.86 -11.43 -11.68
N VAL A 164 -22.18 -10.79 -10.73
CA VAL A 164 -21.70 -9.41 -10.87
C VAL A 164 -20.20 -9.46 -11.14
N SER A 165 -19.82 -9.20 -12.37
CA SER A 165 -18.44 -9.07 -12.83
C SER A 165 -17.96 -7.62 -12.66
N GLY A 166 -16.68 -7.28 -12.82
CA GLY A 166 -16.27 -5.87 -12.80
C GLY A 166 -15.73 -5.31 -11.50
N GLY A 167 -15.30 -6.14 -10.54
CA GLY A 167 -14.39 -5.71 -9.48
C GLY A 167 -12.95 -5.66 -9.99
N CYS A 168 -12.16 -4.66 -9.55
CA CYS A 168 -10.68 -4.64 -9.52
C CYS A 168 -9.85 -5.19 -10.70
N ALA A 169 -10.44 -5.39 -11.88
CA ALA A 169 -9.77 -6.10 -12.95
C ALA A 169 -8.57 -5.27 -13.44
N PRO A 170 -7.35 -5.84 -13.43
CA PRO A 170 -6.21 -5.16 -14.03
C PRO A 170 -6.43 -5.06 -15.53
N SER A 171 -5.97 -3.96 -16.14
CA SER A 171 -5.98 -3.76 -17.60
C SER A 171 -4.96 -4.64 -18.35
N GLY A 172 -4.60 -5.81 -17.79
CA GLY A 172 -3.51 -6.66 -18.25
C GLY A 172 -2.11 -6.09 -17.93
N TRP A 173 -1.09 -6.92 -18.14
CA TRP A 173 0.32 -6.51 -18.07
C TRP A 173 0.80 -6.05 -19.44
N SER A 174 1.56 -4.95 -19.48
CA SER A 174 2.33 -4.55 -20.64
C SER A 174 3.79 -4.38 -20.23
N ALA A 175 4.71 -4.64 -21.16
CA ALA A 175 6.12 -4.44 -20.93
C ALA A 175 6.44 -2.93 -21.02
N GLY A 176 7.01 -2.37 -19.96
CA GLY A 176 7.68 -1.07 -20.00
C GLY A 176 9.13 -1.19 -20.49
N PRO A 177 9.89 -0.08 -20.51
CA PRO A 177 11.29 -0.07 -20.92
C PRO A 177 12.14 -0.92 -19.98
N ASN A 178 13.17 -1.54 -20.55
CA ASN A 178 14.17 -2.26 -19.76
C ASN A 178 14.93 -1.29 -18.85
N LEU A 179 15.19 -1.71 -17.61
CA LEU A 179 16.16 -1.02 -16.77
C LEU A 179 17.55 -1.06 -17.44
N PRO A 180 18.38 -0.01 -17.30
CA PRO A 180 19.73 0.03 -17.88
C PRO A 180 20.64 -1.12 -17.44
N THR A 181 20.31 -1.77 -16.33
CA THR A 181 20.97 -2.97 -15.81
C THR A 181 19.95 -3.89 -15.15
N VAL A 182 20.24 -5.19 -15.15
CA VAL A 182 19.45 -6.19 -14.42
C VAL A 182 19.67 -6.02 -12.91
N LEU A 183 18.58 -5.99 -12.16
CA LEU A 183 18.55 -5.70 -10.73
C LEU A 183 17.56 -6.63 -10.04
N VAL A 184 17.97 -7.23 -8.92
CA VAL A 184 17.10 -7.98 -8.00
C VAL A 184 17.28 -7.48 -6.58
N ARG A 185 16.21 -7.48 -5.77
CA ARG A 185 16.20 -6.93 -4.40
C ARG A 185 16.55 -5.44 -4.32
N ALA A 186 16.21 -4.69 -5.37
CA ALA A 186 16.34 -3.24 -5.39
C ALA A 186 15.21 -2.57 -4.59
N VAL A 187 15.44 -1.33 -4.16
CA VAL A 187 14.35 -0.44 -3.79
C VAL A 187 13.53 -0.09 -5.03
N GLY A 188 12.22 0.07 -4.91
CA GLY A 188 11.33 0.49 -5.99
C GLY A 188 10.13 1.20 -5.38
N VAL A 189 10.02 2.50 -5.60
CA VAL A 189 9.05 3.34 -4.89
C VAL A 189 8.55 4.49 -5.76
N TRP A 190 7.26 4.79 -5.69
CA TRP A 190 6.69 5.97 -6.35
C TRP A 190 6.88 7.23 -5.51
N PHE A 191 7.31 8.31 -6.15
CA PHE A 191 7.44 9.64 -5.54
C PHE A 191 6.28 10.56 -5.97
N PRO A 192 5.40 10.97 -5.04
CA PRO A 192 4.27 11.83 -5.36
C PRO A 192 4.63 13.17 -5.99
N ALA A 193 5.66 13.86 -5.46
CA ALA A 193 5.88 15.25 -5.87
C ALA A 193 6.40 15.41 -7.30
N ASP A 194 7.08 14.40 -7.85
CA ASP A 194 7.61 14.44 -9.21
C ASP A 194 7.03 13.35 -10.13
N SER A 195 6.12 12.53 -9.61
CA SER A 195 5.45 11.44 -10.33
C SER A 195 6.39 10.39 -10.92
N ASN A 196 7.62 10.27 -10.40
CA ASN A 196 8.59 9.28 -10.87
C ASN A 196 8.64 8.05 -9.94
N PHE A 197 9.00 6.89 -10.50
CA PHE A 197 9.35 5.71 -9.74
C PHE A 197 10.87 5.68 -9.53
N TYR A 198 11.32 5.80 -8.29
CA TYR A 198 12.74 5.69 -7.95
C TYR A 198 13.10 4.26 -7.59
N SER A 199 14.31 3.89 -7.95
CA SER A 199 14.92 2.65 -7.51
C SER A 199 16.35 2.91 -7.07
N VAL A 200 16.72 2.27 -5.96
CA VAL A 200 17.99 2.46 -5.28
C VAL A 200 18.62 1.12 -5.05
N GLY A 201 19.85 1.01 -5.53
CA GLY A 201 20.73 -0.11 -5.35
C GLY A 201 20.18 -1.45 -5.78
N SER A 202 21.02 -2.48 -5.81
CA SER A 202 20.59 -3.84 -6.13
C SER A 202 21.74 -4.84 -6.11
N PHE A 203 21.40 -6.11 -6.30
CA PHE A 203 22.32 -7.18 -6.64
C PHE A 203 22.32 -7.41 -8.16
N ALA A 204 23.50 -7.39 -8.78
CA ALA A 204 23.64 -7.69 -10.20
C ALA A 204 23.85 -9.19 -10.45
N THR A 205 24.87 -9.80 -9.82
CA THR A 205 25.17 -11.25 -9.85
C THR A 205 26.20 -11.62 -8.75
N GLY A 206 26.17 -12.85 -8.23
CA GLY A 206 27.20 -13.41 -7.33
C GLY A 206 27.30 -12.78 -5.93
N THR A 207 28.25 -11.86 -5.74
CA THR A 207 28.53 -11.17 -4.46
C THR A 207 28.64 -9.65 -4.64
N THR A 208 28.19 -9.12 -5.78
CA THR A 208 28.30 -7.69 -6.11
C THR A 208 26.95 -6.98 -6.00
N ALA A 209 26.98 -5.83 -5.34
CA ALA A 209 25.90 -4.88 -5.28
C ALA A 209 26.21 -3.63 -6.11
N THR A 210 25.22 -2.77 -6.29
CA THR A 210 25.39 -1.45 -6.86
C THR A 210 24.70 -0.43 -5.98
N ALA A 211 25.30 0.75 -5.85
CA ALA A 211 24.75 1.91 -5.13
C ALA A 211 23.88 2.83 -6.01
N ARG A 212 23.73 2.51 -7.32
CA ARG A 212 23.12 3.43 -8.29
C ARG A 212 21.67 3.74 -7.96
N VAL A 213 21.29 4.98 -8.27
CA VAL A 213 19.91 5.45 -8.21
C VAL A 213 19.45 5.75 -9.63
N PHE A 214 18.26 5.29 -9.97
CA PHE A 214 17.59 5.63 -11.23
C PHE A 214 16.13 5.94 -10.96
N PHE A 215 15.53 6.71 -11.85
CA PHE A 215 14.10 6.95 -11.84
C PHE A 215 13.48 6.62 -13.18
N TYR A 216 12.27 6.09 -13.14
CA TYR A 216 11.41 5.84 -14.29
C TYR A 216 10.28 6.87 -14.28
N ASN A 217 10.10 7.56 -15.41
CA ASN A 217 9.01 8.48 -15.61
C ASN A 217 7.91 7.81 -16.44
N PRO A 218 6.73 7.54 -15.85
CA PRO A 218 5.66 6.80 -16.53
C PRO A 218 4.96 7.59 -17.65
N VAL A 219 5.11 8.92 -17.68
CA VAL A 219 4.51 9.77 -18.72
C VAL A 219 5.33 9.74 -20.01
N THR A 220 6.65 9.74 -19.88
CA THR A 220 7.60 9.73 -21.00
C THR A 220 8.09 8.33 -21.35
N ASP A 221 7.73 7.32 -20.56
CA ASP A 221 8.16 5.93 -20.69
C ASP A 221 9.70 5.78 -20.72
N ALA A 222 10.38 6.53 -19.85
CA ALA A 222 11.85 6.67 -19.89
C ALA A 222 12.49 6.43 -18.53
N VAL A 223 13.64 5.74 -18.53
CA VAL A 223 14.49 5.55 -17.36
C VAL A 223 15.70 6.47 -17.42
N THR A 224 15.95 7.19 -16.33
CA THR A 224 17.10 8.07 -16.16
C THR A 224 17.95 7.61 -14.98
N VAL A 225 19.27 7.47 -15.21
CA VAL A 225 20.22 7.14 -14.15
C VAL A 225 20.74 8.44 -13.54
N LEU A 226 20.68 8.57 -12.21
CA LEU A 226 21.26 9.71 -11.51
C LEU A 226 22.79 9.66 -11.56
N SER A 227 23.42 10.81 -11.35
CA SER A 227 24.88 10.92 -11.35
C SER A 227 25.51 10.07 -10.24
N ALA A 228 26.78 9.70 -10.39
CA ALA A 228 27.50 8.95 -9.37
C ALA A 228 27.60 9.68 -8.01
N GLY A 229 27.46 11.02 -7.99
CA GLY A 229 27.38 11.81 -6.76
C GLY A 229 26.12 11.51 -5.93
N ASP A 230 25.07 10.97 -6.56
CA ASP A 230 23.81 10.62 -5.91
C ASP A 230 23.69 9.12 -5.61
N ASN A 231 24.77 8.36 -5.78
CA ASN A 231 24.83 6.95 -5.37
C ASN A 231 24.52 6.82 -3.88
N TRP A 232 23.79 5.76 -3.52
CA TRP A 232 23.41 5.47 -2.15
C TRP A 232 24.64 5.18 -1.27
N PRO A 233 24.90 5.99 -0.23
CA PRO A 233 26.11 5.83 0.59
C PRO A 233 26.14 4.55 1.44
N GLY A 234 24.98 3.90 1.63
CA GLY A 234 24.89 2.65 2.38
C GLY A 234 25.60 1.46 1.71
N ASP A 235 25.89 1.54 0.41
CA ASP A 235 26.68 0.55 -0.33
C ASP A 235 28.15 0.98 -0.50
N ALA A 236 28.78 1.42 0.59
CA ALA A 236 30.16 1.90 0.57
C ALA A 236 31.18 0.83 0.10
N THR A 237 30.86 -0.46 0.24
CA THR A 237 31.75 -1.58 -0.12
C THR A 237 31.41 -2.21 -1.47
N GLY A 238 30.33 -1.80 -2.14
CA GLY A 238 29.86 -2.46 -3.37
C GLY A 238 29.30 -3.87 -3.14
N THR A 239 28.91 -4.19 -1.91
CA THR A 239 28.41 -5.50 -1.47
C THR A 239 27.20 -5.43 -0.54
N ILE A 240 26.67 -4.22 -0.28
CA ILE A 240 25.55 -4.01 0.63
C ILE A 240 24.28 -3.75 -0.17
N LEU A 241 23.24 -4.50 0.15
CA LEU A 241 21.91 -4.34 -0.42
C LEU A 241 21.02 -3.51 0.50
N PRO A 242 20.12 -2.68 -0.06
CA PRO A 242 19.20 -1.89 0.74
C PRO A 242 18.22 -2.76 1.51
N GLY A 243 17.83 -2.28 2.69
CA GLY A 243 16.88 -2.95 3.57
C GLY A 243 15.43 -2.58 3.29
N GLY A 244 14.67 -2.47 4.37
CA GLY A 244 13.29 -2.00 4.32
C GLY A 244 13.22 -0.55 3.84
N PHE A 245 12.11 -0.14 3.25
CA PHE A 245 11.99 1.22 2.77
C PHE A 245 10.56 1.72 2.69
N THR A 246 10.40 3.05 2.72
CA THR A 246 9.11 3.73 2.64
C THR A 246 9.28 5.20 2.24
N ILE A 247 8.20 5.87 1.85
CA ILE A 247 8.16 7.33 1.67
C ILE A 247 7.60 7.98 2.94
N TYR A 248 8.22 9.08 3.37
CA TYR A 248 7.64 10.00 4.33
C TYR A 248 7.96 11.43 3.92
N ASN A 249 6.95 12.31 3.90
CA ASN A 249 7.10 13.72 3.56
C ASN A 249 7.92 13.95 2.27
N ASN A 250 7.56 13.21 1.21
CA ASN A 250 8.23 13.23 -0.10
C ASN A 250 9.74 12.93 -0.07
N LYS A 251 10.17 12.11 0.89
CA LYS A 251 11.54 11.61 1.01
C LYS A 251 11.50 10.10 1.16
N LEU A 252 12.45 9.42 0.52
CA LEU A 252 12.63 7.98 0.68
C LEU A 252 13.47 7.72 1.92
N TYR A 253 13.08 6.73 2.71
CA TYR A 253 13.86 6.20 3.81
C TYR A 253 14.21 4.74 3.51
N ILE A 254 15.48 4.38 3.68
CA ILE A 254 15.98 3.01 3.64
C ILE A 254 16.46 2.66 5.05
N LEU A 255 15.97 1.55 5.60
CA LEU A 255 16.23 1.09 6.96
C LEU A 255 16.91 -0.28 6.92
N GLY A 256 18.14 -0.31 7.42
CA GLY A 256 19.03 -1.47 7.37
C GLY A 256 19.38 -1.87 5.94
N GLY A 257 19.51 -3.18 5.74
CA GLY A 257 20.12 -3.78 4.56
C GLY A 257 21.06 -4.90 4.97
N PHE A 258 21.80 -5.47 4.03
CA PHE A 258 22.76 -6.51 4.36
C PHE A 258 23.95 -6.53 3.44
N ASN A 259 25.12 -6.79 4.03
CA ASN A 259 26.29 -7.22 3.31
C ASN A 259 26.10 -8.69 2.92
N ILE A 260 26.18 -8.98 1.63
CA ILE A 260 25.83 -10.27 1.04
C ILE A 260 26.61 -11.40 1.72
N ASN A 261 25.89 -12.34 2.35
CA ASN A 261 26.44 -13.49 3.08
C ASN A 261 27.36 -13.13 4.27
N VAL A 262 27.23 -11.94 4.84
CA VAL A 262 28.10 -11.47 5.93
C VAL A 262 27.30 -11.06 7.17
N ALA A 263 26.47 -10.03 7.05
CA ALA A 263 25.73 -9.46 8.18
C ALA A 263 24.61 -8.55 7.69
N SER A 264 23.57 -8.41 8.50
CA SER A 264 22.62 -7.31 8.38
C SER A 264 23.28 -5.98 8.79
N THR A 265 22.64 -4.87 8.43
CA THR A 265 23.07 -3.51 8.78
C THR A 265 21.93 -2.80 9.50
N ASN A 266 22.26 -1.77 10.27
CA ASN A 266 21.28 -1.00 11.04
C ASN A 266 21.22 0.48 10.65
N GLN A 267 21.86 0.87 9.55
CA GLN A 267 21.86 2.27 9.12
C GLN A 267 20.48 2.67 8.59
N ILE A 268 20.08 3.91 8.86
CA ILE A 268 18.91 4.52 8.23
C ILE A 268 19.39 5.68 7.36
N TRP A 269 18.98 5.66 6.09
CA TRP A 269 19.32 6.67 5.10
C TRP A 269 18.06 7.35 4.58
N GLN A 270 18.08 8.68 4.52
CA GLN A 270 17.05 9.49 3.89
C GLN A 270 17.53 10.01 2.54
N PHE A 271 16.70 9.91 1.51
CA PHE A 271 16.92 10.47 0.19
C PHE A 271 15.89 11.58 -0.11
N ASP A 272 16.38 12.72 -0.55
CA ASP A 272 15.59 13.83 -1.06
C ASP A 272 15.96 14.12 -2.53
N PRO A 273 15.07 13.81 -3.49
CA PRO A 273 15.36 14.01 -4.91
C PRO A 273 15.49 15.49 -5.29
N THR A 274 15.01 16.43 -4.47
CA THR A 274 14.98 17.87 -4.79
C THR A 274 16.30 18.58 -4.52
N LEU A 275 17.20 17.97 -3.74
CA LEU A 275 18.49 18.56 -3.39
C LEU A 275 19.48 18.48 -4.55
N ALA A 276 20.53 19.31 -4.49
CA ALA A 276 21.59 19.29 -5.49
C ALA A 276 22.31 17.92 -5.55
N VAL A 277 22.90 17.64 -6.72
CA VAL A 277 23.75 16.46 -6.92
C VAL A 277 24.81 16.37 -5.82
N GLY A 278 24.95 15.19 -5.21
CA GLY A 278 25.92 14.97 -4.12
C GLY A 278 25.38 15.32 -2.72
N SER A 279 24.18 15.88 -2.61
CA SER A 279 23.57 16.29 -1.33
C SER A 279 22.23 15.62 -1.05
N LYS A 280 21.80 14.66 -1.89
CA LYS A 280 20.47 14.03 -1.78
C LYS A 280 20.33 13.07 -0.60
N TRP A 281 21.44 12.58 -0.05
CA TRP A 281 21.44 11.58 1.02
C TRP A 281 21.80 12.17 2.38
N LEU A 282 21.04 11.80 3.41
CA LEU A 282 21.28 12.16 4.80
C LEU A 282 21.18 10.90 5.68
N GLN A 283 22.24 10.59 6.43
CA GLN A 283 22.19 9.52 7.43
C GLN A 283 21.34 9.95 8.63
N ARG A 284 20.48 9.05 9.10
CA ARG A 284 19.64 9.23 10.29
C ARG A 284 20.22 8.43 11.46
N VAL A 285 19.50 8.39 12.59
CA VAL A 285 19.85 7.43 13.66
C VAL A 285 19.85 6.00 13.14
N ASN A 286 20.56 5.12 13.83
CA ASN A 286 20.54 3.69 13.48
C ASN A 286 19.30 3.01 14.06
N ALA A 287 18.86 1.94 13.41
CA ALA A 287 17.93 0.97 13.98
C ALA A 287 18.56 0.30 15.24
N PRO A 288 17.74 -0.24 16.16
CA PRO A 288 18.22 -0.88 17.38
C PRO A 288 19.23 -2.01 17.13
N GLU A 289 19.04 -2.72 16.02
CA GLU A 289 19.80 -3.88 15.61
C GLU A 289 19.89 -3.98 14.10
N GLY A 290 20.73 -4.88 13.60
CA GLY A 290 20.84 -5.14 12.18
C GLY A 290 19.57 -5.79 11.63
N ILE A 291 19.05 -5.26 10.53
CA ILE A 291 17.84 -5.77 9.88
C ILE A 291 18.05 -5.86 8.36
N MET A 292 17.49 -6.90 7.75
CA MET A 292 17.42 -7.03 6.29
C MET A 292 16.07 -7.60 5.88
N TYR A 293 15.72 -7.45 4.59
CA TYR A 293 14.41 -7.85 4.08
C TYR A 293 13.24 -7.36 4.94
N ALA A 294 13.36 -6.13 5.43
CA ALA A 294 12.55 -5.61 6.52
C ALA A 294 11.20 -5.06 6.03
N PRO A 295 10.06 -5.67 6.41
CA PRO A 295 8.74 -5.12 6.13
C PRO A 295 8.62 -3.74 6.77
N THR A 296 8.38 -2.71 5.96
CA THR A 296 8.44 -1.30 6.38
C THR A 296 7.31 -0.51 5.74
N CYS A 297 6.62 0.33 6.51
CA CYS A 297 5.66 1.30 5.96
C CYS A 297 5.62 2.58 6.80
N THR A 298 5.07 3.66 6.22
CA THR A 298 4.81 4.92 6.92
C THR A 298 3.33 5.04 7.25
N ILE A 299 2.99 5.33 8.50
CA ILE A 299 1.63 5.68 8.94
C ILE A 299 1.68 7.01 9.69
N GLY A 300 0.99 8.02 9.16
CA GLY A 300 1.06 9.39 9.68
C GLY A 300 2.49 9.91 9.67
N ASN A 301 3.02 10.24 10.86
CA ASN A 301 4.36 10.82 11.04
C ASN A 301 5.42 9.80 11.46
N THR A 302 5.10 8.51 11.41
CA THR A 302 5.95 7.45 11.95
C THR A 302 6.19 6.38 10.89
N ILE A 303 7.44 5.94 10.80
CA ILE A 303 7.86 4.78 10.01
C ILE A 303 7.85 3.57 10.95
N TYR A 304 7.21 2.48 10.53
CA TYR A 304 7.13 1.24 11.30
C TYR A 304 7.89 0.14 10.57
N VAL A 305 8.59 -0.68 11.34
CA VAL A 305 9.27 -1.89 10.89
C VAL A 305 8.84 -3.02 11.80
N SER A 306 8.45 -4.16 11.23
CA SER A 306 8.11 -5.36 11.99
C SER A 306 8.47 -6.64 11.25
N GLY A 307 9.06 -7.57 11.98
CA GLY A 307 9.61 -8.80 11.43
C GLY A 307 11.07 -8.61 11.06
N ALA A 308 11.34 -8.57 9.76
CA ALA A 308 12.67 -8.58 9.15
C ALA A 308 13.42 -9.92 9.31
N SER A 309 14.58 -9.97 8.69
CA SER A 309 15.53 -11.05 8.85
C SER A 309 16.86 -10.51 9.37
N ASP A 310 17.64 -11.38 9.99
CA ASP A 310 19.02 -11.17 10.40
C ASP A 310 19.92 -12.30 9.86
N TYR A 311 21.24 -12.18 10.03
CA TYR A 311 22.22 -13.12 9.52
C TYR A 311 22.97 -13.82 10.66
N SER A 312 22.80 -15.14 10.75
CA SER A 312 23.50 -15.99 11.71
C SER A 312 24.00 -17.25 11.00
N GLY A 313 25.07 -17.10 10.20
CA GLY A 313 25.56 -18.16 9.30
C GLY A 313 24.62 -18.51 8.14
N GLY A 314 23.53 -17.75 8.02
CA GLY A 314 22.42 -17.92 7.09
C GLY A 314 21.34 -16.91 7.46
N VAL A 315 20.36 -16.72 6.57
CA VAL A 315 19.27 -15.79 6.84
C VAL A 315 18.28 -16.42 7.82
N ILE A 316 18.00 -15.72 8.91
CA ILE A 316 17.01 -16.09 9.93
C ILE A 316 15.93 -15.02 9.99
N ASP A 317 14.67 -15.41 10.18
CA ASP A 317 13.61 -14.41 10.42
C ASP A 317 13.61 -13.99 11.89
N THR A 318 13.19 -12.75 12.12
CA THR A 318 13.10 -12.15 13.46
C THR A 318 11.70 -11.63 13.73
N THR A 319 11.42 -11.32 14.99
CA THR A 319 10.22 -10.57 15.41
C THR A 319 10.53 -9.08 15.66
N ASN A 320 11.72 -8.63 15.23
CA ASN A 320 12.24 -7.28 15.45
C ASN A 320 11.20 -6.25 15.00
N SER A 321 10.73 -5.44 15.96
CA SER A 321 9.63 -4.52 15.74
C SER A 321 9.91 -3.21 16.44
N PHE A 322 9.97 -2.13 15.66
CA PHE A 322 10.23 -0.80 16.17
C PHE A 322 9.56 0.27 15.30
N SER A 323 9.49 1.48 15.84
CA SER A 323 9.08 2.66 15.11
C SER A 323 10.25 3.64 14.98
N PHE A 324 10.23 4.43 13.92
CA PHE A 324 11.18 5.51 13.68
C PHE A 324 10.39 6.79 13.42
N ASN A 325 10.65 7.82 14.22
CA ASN A 325 10.12 9.17 14.02
C ASN A 325 11.13 9.99 13.20
N PRO A 326 10.86 10.31 11.92
CA PRO A 326 11.85 10.98 11.08
C PRO A 326 12.06 12.46 11.41
N MET A 327 11.08 13.10 12.08
CA MET A 327 11.19 14.50 12.51
C MET A 327 12.06 14.62 13.77
N ALA A 328 11.77 13.79 14.77
CA ALA A 328 12.54 13.74 16.01
C ALA A 328 13.90 13.03 15.81
N ASN A 329 14.03 12.25 14.73
CA ASN A 329 15.17 11.38 14.47
C ASN A 329 15.41 10.40 15.63
N THR A 330 14.35 9.75 16.11
CA THR A 330 14.39 8.84 17.27
C THR A 330 13.72 7.51 16.95
N ILE A 331 14.20 6.45 17.61
CA ILE A 331 13.60 5.12 17.59
C ILE A 331 12.65 4.97 18.78
N GLY A 332 11.51 4.34 18.56
CA GLY A 332 10.56 3.92 19.58
C GLY A 332 10.27 2.42 19.51
N THR A 333 9.68 1.87 20.57
CA THR A 333 9.28 0.46 20.63
C THR A 333 7.81 0.29 20.24
N ILE A 334 7.48 -0.88 19.68
CA ILE A 334 6.11 -1.32 19.41
C ILE A 334 5.97 -2.79 19.83
N ALA A 335 4.76 -3.31 19.90
CA ALA A 335 4.53 -4.74 20.11
C ALA A 335 5.20 -5.56 19.01
N ALA A 336 5.91 -6.62 19.42
CA ALA A 336 6.54 -7.54 18.47
C ALA A 336 5.48 -8.22 17.60
N ILE A 337 5.79 -8.40 16.31
CA ILE A 337 4.95 -9.20 15.41
C ILE A 337 4.79 -10.63 15.95
N PRO A 338 3.59 -11.25 15.86
CA PRO A 338 3.33 -12.55 16.48
C PRO A 338 4.17 -13.69 15.92
N ARG A 339 4.53 -13.62 14.63
CA ARG A 339 5.37 -14.61 13.94
C ARG A 339 6.61 -13.94 13.36
N ALA A 340 7.76 -14.60 13.53
CA ALA A 340 8.99 -14.17 12.88
C ALA A 340 8.84 -14.26 11.35
N THR A 341 9.07 -13.15 10.64
CA THR A 341 8.96 -13.11 9.18
C THR A 341 9.85 -12.04 8.58
N GLY A 342 10.28 -12.27 7.34
CA GLY A 342 11.06 -11.35 6.52
C GLY A 342 10.81 -11.64 5.05
N GLU A 343 11.73 -11.25 4.17
CA GLU A 343 11.62 -11.46 2.71
C GLU A 343 10.25 -10.99 2.15
N THR A 344 9.70 -9.92 2.73
CA THR A 344 8.41 -9.36 2.35
C THR A 344 8.33 -7.85 2.58
N ARG A 345 7.15 -7.27 2.39
CA ARG A 345 6.78 -5.86 2.53
C ARG A 345 5.80 -5.67 3.67
N ALA A 346 5.77 -4.44 4.17
CA ALA A 346 4.64 -3.95 4.93
C ALA A 346 3.90 -2.86 4.14
N LEU A 347 2.58 -2.79 4.30
CA LEU A 347 1.71 -1.82 3.63
C LEU A 347 1.01 -0.96 4.68
N ASN A 348 0.83 0.32 4.39
CA ASN A 348 -0.12 1.15 5.13
C ASN A 348 -1.50 0.97 4.48
N PHE A 349 -2.39 0.26 5.16
CA PHE A 349 -3.74 -0.01 4.69
C PHE A 349 -4.76 0.36 5.77
N ASN A 350 -5.64 1.33 5.48
CA ASN A 350 -6.62 1.86 6.42
C ASN A 350 -6.01 2.25 7.78
N GLY A 351 -4.81 2.85 7.77
CA GLY A 351 -4.11 3.32 8.96
C GLY A 351 -3.49 2.20 9.82
N LYS A 352 -3.43 0.97 9.31
CA LYS A 352 -2.75 -0.17 9.93
C LYS A 352 -1.52 -0.55 9.11
N MET A 353 -0.53 -1.13 9.78
CA MET A 353 0.61 -1.74 9.09
C MET A 353 0.28 -3.21 8.84
N LEU A 354 0.19 -3.61 7.58
CA LEU A 354 -0.02 -5.00 7.18
C LEU A 354 1.32 -5.59 6.75
N VAL A 355 1.83 -6.59 7.46
CA VAL A 355 3.00 -7.38 7.06
C VAL A 355 2.53 -8.59 6.27
N MET A 356 3.07 -8.75 5.07
CA MET A 356 2.45 -9.57 4.02
C MET A 356 3.16 -10.92 3.87
N GLY A 357 2.75 -11.98 4.57
CA GLY A 357 3.28 -13.33 4.39
C GLY A 357 4.81 -13.43 4.49
N GLY A 358 5.42 -14.19 3.57
CA GLY A 358 6.88 -14.27 3.43
C GLY A 358 7.57 -15.12 4.51
N GLY A 359 8.85 -14.85 4.68
CA GLY A 359 9.73 -15.48 5.66
C GLY A 359 10.22 -16.87 5.28
N ARG A 360 11.15 -17.35 6.09
CA ARG A 360 11.72 -18.70 6.15
C ARG A 360 11.21 -19.55 7.33
N THR A 361 10.53 -18.94 8.30
CA THR A 361 9.91 -19.63 9.44
C THR A 361 8.73 -20.49 8.98
N ALA A 362 8.58 -21.73 9.45
CA ALA A 362 7.44 -22.57 9.05
C ALA A 362 6.10 -21.95 9.50
N PRO A 363 5.04 -21.93 8.67
CA PRO A 363 5.02 -22.32 7.24
C PRO A 363 5.85 -21.37 6.37
N ASN A 364 6.67 -21.93 5.47
CA ASN A 364 7.66 -21.21 4.66
C ASN A 364 7.46 -21.45 3.15
N PRO A 365 7.20 -20.40 2.35
CA PRO A 365 6.77 -19.07 2.79
C PRO A 365 5.43 -19.11 3.52
N SER A 366 5.13 -18.05 4.27
CA SER A 366 3.79 -17.85 4.81
C SER A 366 2.90 -17.08 3.85
N MET A 367 1.60 -17.33 3.96
CA MET A 367 0.50 -16.61 3.32
C MET A 367 -0.27 -15.72 4.30
N GLU A 368 0.13 -15.72 5.56
CA GLU A 368 -0.47 -14.98 6.68
C GLU A 368 -0.34 -13.47 6.51
N VAL A 369 -1.37 -12.72 6.90
CA VAL A 369 -1.33 -11.25 6.94
C VAL A 369 -1.42 -10.80 8.40
N ASP A 370 -0.35 -10.19 8.90
CA ASP A 370 -0.31 -9.63 10.25
C ASP A 370 -0.61 -8.13 10.19
N ALA A 371 -1.66 -7.67 10.85
CA ALA A 371 -2.06 -6.27 10.89
C ALA A 371 -1.79 -5.63 12.26
N TYR A 372 -0.86 -4.68 12.29
CA TYR A 372 -0.56 -3.88 13.48
C TYR A 372 -1.44 -2.64 13.55
N ASN A 373 -2.06 -2.42 14.71
CA ASN A 373 -2.80 -1.21 15.02
C ASN A 373 -1.95 -0.27 15.89
N PRO A 374 -1.45 0.86 15.34
CA PRO A 374 -0.63 1.79 16.11
C PRO A 374 -1.40 2.49 17.25
N GLY A 375 -2.73 2.58 17.17
CA GLY A 375 -3.55 3.20 18.21
C GLY A 375 -3.69 2.35 19.49
N THR A 376 -3.65 1.02 19.34
CA THR A 376 -3.75 0.08 20.47
C THR A 376 -2.46 -0.64 20.78
N ASN A 377 -1.44 -0.51 19.93
CA ASN A 377 -0.18 -1.26 20.00
C ASN A 377 -0.41 -2.79 20.04
N THR A 378 -1.30 -3.28 19.18
CA THR A 378 -1.68 -4.70 19.11
C THR A 378 -1.71 -5.21 17.68
N TRP A 379 -1.60 -6.53 17.54
CA TRP A 379 -1.66 -7.24 16.26
C TRP A 379 -2.96 -8.02 16.11
N THR A 380 -3.41 -8.15 14.88
CA THR A 380 -4.46 -9.08 14.47
C THR A 380 -3.99 -9.88 13.26
N MET A 381 -4.32 -11.17 13.24
CA MET A 381 -3.91 -12.09 12.18
C MET A 381 -5.06 -12.30 11.20
N ASN A 382 -4.76 -12.24 9.89
CA ASN A 382 -5.69 -12.45 8.78
C ASN A 382 -6.97 -11.59 8.85
N THR A 383 -6.85 -10.41 9.46
CA THR A 383 -7.91 -9.41 9.54
C THR A 383 -7.27 -8.03 9.70
N PRO A 384 -7.78 -6.98 9.01
CA PRO A 384 -8.96 -6.96 8.13
C PRO A 384 -8.74 -7.58 6.75
N VAL A 385 -7.52 -7.98 6.41
CA VAL A 385 -7.19 -8.65 5.14
C VAL A 385 -6.93 -10.13 5.44
N PRO A 386 -7.64 -11.06 4.77
CA PRO A 386 -7.45 -12.49 4.97
C PRO A 386 -6.08 -12.95 4.45
N ALA A 387 -5.71 -14.19 4.79
CA ALA A 387 -4.53 -14.83 4.21
C ALA A 387 -4.65 -14.95 2.68
N PHE A 388 -3.53 -14.87 1.98
CA PHE A 388 -3.47 -15.15 0.53
C PHE A 388 -3.55 -16.66 0.26
N THR A 389 -3.74 -17.02 -1.01
CA THR A 389 -3.84 -18.44 -1.41
C THR A 389 -2.51 -19.04 -1.82
N THR A 390 -1.62 -18.25 -2.43
CA THR A 390 -0.31 -18.72 -2.87
C THR A 390 0.77 -18.28 -1.88
N PRO A 391 1.46 -19.20 -1.19
CA PRO A 391 2.61 -18.86 -0.37
C PRO A 391 3.76 -18.31 -1.23
N ARG A 392 4.25 -17.13 -0.86
CA ARG A 392 5.28 -16.39 -1.61
C ARG A 392 6.30 -15.77 -0.66
N ARG A 393 7.56 -15.68 -1.08
CA ARG A 393 8.56 -14.78 -0.47
C ARG A 393 9.36 -14.04 -1.54
N ASN A 394 10.02 -12.94 -1.17
CA ASN A 394 10.69 -12.00 -2.07
C ASN A 394 9.78 -11.51 -3.22
N PHE A 395 8.51 -11.26 -2.91
CA PHE A 395 7.53 -10.76 -3.87
C PHE A 395 7.29 -9.25 -3.69
N PRO A 396 7.03 -8.49 -4.78
CA PRO A 396 6.46 -7.16 -4.68
C PRO A 396 4.99 -7.20 -4.25
N THR A 397 4.60 -6.23 -3.42
CA THR A 397 3.21 -5.93 -3.12
C THR A 397 3.03 -4.44 -2.86
N ASP A 398 1.88 -3.89 -3.24
CA ASP A 398 1.54 -2.47 -3.10
C ASP A 398 0.03 -2.28 -2.92
N THR A 399 -0.41 -1.07 -2.55
CA THR A 399 -1.81 -0.76 -2.22
C THR A 399 -2.21 0.67 -2.60
N ASP A 400 -3.51 0.90 -2.81
CA ASP A 400 -4.08 2.26 -2.86
C ASP A 400 -4.38 2.83 -1.46
N GLY A 401 -3.98 2.10 -0.42
CA GLY A 401 -4.07 2.47 0.98
C GLY A 401 -5.42 2.23 1.62
N THR A 402 -6.46 1.86 0.86
CA THR A 402 -7.83 1.81 1.40
C THR A 402 -8.66 0.63 0.94
N THR A 403 -8.62 0.29 -0.36
CA THR A 403 -9.53 -0.70 -0.94
C THR A 403 -8.83 -1.85 -1.63
N ARG A 404 -7.60 -1.66 -2.13
CA ARG A 404 -6.94 -2.68 -2.96
C ARG A 404 -5.52 -2.95 -2.51
N ILE A 405 -5.13 -4.22 -2.60
CA ILE A 405 -3.75 -4.65 -2.46
C ILE A 405 -3.41 -5.55 -3.65
N TRP A 406 -2.27 -5.30 -4.28
CA TRP A 406 -1.73 -6.12 -5.35
C TRP A 406 -0.49 -6.84 -4.86
N LEU A 407 -0.34 -8.12 -5.17
CA LEU A 407 0.89 -8.88 -4.97
C LEU A 407 1.15 -9.79 -6.17
N GLY A 408 2.41 -9.96 -6.55
CA GLY A 408 2.75 -10.73 -7.74
C GLY A 408 4.12 -11.38 -7.66
N GLY A 409 4.28 -12.50 -8.34
CA GLY A 409 5.55 -13.24 -8.40
C GLY A 409 6.07 -13.72 -7.04
N GLY A 410 7.39 -13.64 -6.85
CA GLY A 410 8.11 -14.19 -5.70
C GLY A 410 8.61 -15.61 -5.92
N TYR A 411 9.05 -16.27 -4.84
CA TYR A 411 9.44 -17.68 -4.83
C TYR A 411 8.41 -18.54 -4.12
N ALA A 412 8.16 -19.73 -4.67
CA ALA A 412 7.33 -20.77 -4.08
C ALA A 412 7.98 -21.43 -2.85
N SER A 413 7.23 -22.37 -2.25
CA SER A 413 7.61 -23.17 -1.07
C SER A 413 8.85 -24.05 -1.25
N ASP A 414 9.15 -24.44 -2.48
CA ASP A 414 10.36 -25.22 -2.79
C ASP A 414 11.66 -24.41 -2.71
N GLY A 415 11.57 -23.10 -2.48
CA GLY A 415 12.74 -22.25 -2.34
C GLY A 415 13.30 -21.72 -3.66
N ILE A 416 12.92 -22.29 -4.81
CA ILE A 416 13.66 -22.15 -6.07
C ILE A 416 12.75 -21.74 -7.22
N THR A 417 11.48 -22.15 -7.23
CA THR A 417 10.55 -21.86 -8.32
C THR A 417 10.09 -20.41 -8.27
N PRO A 418 10.41 -19.60 -9.30
CA PRO A 418 9.84 -18.27 -9.45
C PRO A 418 8.36 -18.38 -9.82
N LEU A 419 7.53 -17.64 -9.12
CA LEU A 419 6.11 -17.52 -9.42
C LEU A 419 5.90 -16.42 -10.45
N ASN A 420 4.90 -16.61 -11.31
CA ASN A 420 4.41 -15.62 -12.27
C ASN A 420 2.94 -15.24 -12.01
N SER A 421 2.31 -15.84 -11.01
CA SER A 421 0.92 -15.57 -10.63
C SER A 421 0.80 -14.23 -9.89
N MET A 422 -0.40 -13.65 -9.95
CA MET A 422 -0.78 -12.42 -9.26
C MET A 422 -2.01 -12.64 -8.41
N GLU A 423 -2.04 -12.04 -7.22
CA GLU A 423 -3.21 -11.99 -6.36
C GLU A 423 -3.58 -10.54 -6.09
N ILE A 424 -4.87 -10.24 -6.13
CA ILE A 424 -5.41 -8.90 -5.88
C ILE A 424 -6.45 -9.02 -4.78
N PHE A 425 -6.24 -8.33 -3.68
CA PHE A 425 -7.26 -8.16 -2.65
C PHE A 425 -8.09 -6.92 -2.93
N CYS A 426 -9.41 -7.03 -2.74
CA CYS A 426 -10.37 -5.96 -2.93
C CYS A 426 -11.38 -5.92 -1.79
N ALA A 427 -11.30 -4.86 -0.98
CA ALA A 427 -12.32 -4.55 0.01
C ALA A 427 -13.47 -3.79 -0.65
N ALA A 428 -14.71 -4.12 -0.28
CA ALA A 428 -15.90 -3.38 -0.70
C ALA A 428 -15.78 -1.87 -0.42
N ALA A 429 -16.12 -1.05 -1.41
CA ALA A 429 -16.28 0.39 -1.24
C ALA A 429 -17.36 0.64 -0.17
N GLY A 430 -16.94 1.05 1.03
CA GLY A 430 -17.80 1.21 2.20
C GLY A 430 -17.32 0.51 3.47
N ALA A 431 -16.29 -0.33 3.40
CA ALA A 431 -15.64 -0.90 4.59
C ALA A 431 -14.69 0.06 5.32
N THR A 432 -14.78 1.37 5.05
CA THR A 432 -14.33 2.35 6.04
C THR A 432 -15.17 2.10 7.27
N ALA A 433 -14.56 1.57 8.33
CA ALA A 433 -15.06 1.80 9.67
C ALA A 433 -15.31 3.31 9.75
N THR A 434 -16.57 3.71 9.67
CA THR A 434 -16.98 5.03 10.15
C THR A 434 -16.37 5.10 11.54
N PRO A 435 -15.58 6.13 11.88
CA PRO A 435 -15.09 6.25 13.25
C PRO A 435 -16.32 6.16 14.12
N THR A 436 -16.47 5.06 14.87
CA THR A 436 -17.47 4.96 15.92
C THR A 436 -17.25 6.24 16.71
N PRO A 437 -18.23 7.18 16.76
CA PRO A 437 -18.05 8.38 17.53
C PRO A 437 -17.64 7.90 18.91
N THR A 438 -16.40 8.22 19.28
CA THR A 438 -15.91 7.96 20.63
C THR A 438 -16.93 8.65 21.50
N GLY A 439 -17.69 7.88 22.27
CA GLY A 439 -18.69 8.43 23.16
C GLY A 439 -18.00 9.52 23.97
N THR A 440 -18.31 10.77 23.66
CA THR A 440 -17.93 11.89 24.51
C THR A 440 -18.42 11.51 25.89
N ALA A 441 -17.50 11.45 26.86
CA ALA A 441 -17.87 11.15 28.23
C ALA A 441 -19.03 12.08 28.62
N THR A 442 -20.21 11.50 28.82
CA THR A 442 -21.34 12.21 29.41
C THR A 442 -20.87 12.70 30.76
N ALA A 443 -20.72 14.02 30.90
CA ALA A 443 -20.44 14.62 32.20
C ALA A 443 -21.55 14.18 33.16
N THR A 444 -21.19 13.40 34.17
CA THR A 444 -22.07 13.07 35.29
C THR A 444 -22.56 14.37 35.89
N ALA A 445 -23.87 14.61 35.79
CA ALA A 445 -24.51 15.76 36.40
C ALA A 445 -24.24 15.77 37.91
N THR A 446 -23.63 16.84 38.40
CA THR A 446 -23.55 17.14 39.83
C THR A 446 -24.97 17.48 40.30
N PRO A 447 -25.49 16.87 41.39
CA PRO A 447 -26.84 17.17 41.86
C PRO A 447 -26.95 18.63 42.30
N THR A 448 -27.86 19.36 41.66
CA THR A 448 -28.20 20.74 42.00
C THR A 448 -29.05 20.75 43.27
N ALA A 449 -28.56 21.41 44.32
CA ALA A 449 -29.34 21.66 45.52
C ALA A 449 -30.47 22.67 45.23
N THR A 450 -31.70 22.24 45.46
CA THR A 450 -32.90 23.09 45.37
C THR A 450 -32.98 23.99 46.60
N ARG A 451 -33.12 25.31 46.41
CA ARG A 451 -33.59 26.22 47.47
C ARG A 451 -34.74 27.08 46.96
N THR A 452 -35.85 26.98 47.69
CA THR A 452 -37.12 27.69 47.57
C THR A 452 -36.98 29.19 47.88
N PRO A 453 -37.70 30.11 47.19
CA PRO A 453 -37.62 31.55 47.44
C PRO A 453 -38.70 32.03 48.42
N THR A 454 -38.34 32.95 49.34
CA THR A 454 -39.30 33.79 50.09
C THR A 454 -38.75 35.20 50.37
N ALA A 455 -39.49 36.19 49.85
CA ALA A 455 -39.73 37.61 50.23
C ALA A 455 -38.62 38.62 50.66
N THR A 456 -38.59 39.74 49.91
CA THR A 456 -38.13 41.14 50.17
C THR A 456 -38.99 41.81 51.31
N PRO A 457 -38.69 42.99 51.95
CA PRO A 457 -37.83 44.12 51.51
C PRO A 457 -37.07 45.00 52.59
N THR A 458 -36.31 46.01 52.10
CA THR A 458 -36.16 47.43 52.59
C THR A 458 -34.86 47.96 53.29
N ALA A 459 -34.29 49.00 52.64
CA ALA A 459 -33.54 50.24 53.05
C ALA A 459 -32.22 50.31 53.90
N SER A 460 -31.19 50.94 53.26
CA SER A 460 -30.19 52.00 53.63
C SER A 460 -30.10 52.58 55.07
N PRO A 461 -29.02 53.26 55.57
CA PRO A 461 -27.76 53.76 54.94
C PRO A 461 -26.41 53.56 55.75
N SER A 462 -25.32 54.14 55.22
CA SER A 462 -23.91 54.36 55.69
C SER A 462 -23.74 55.02 57.11
N PRO A 463 -22.54 55.34 57.71
CA PRO A 463 -21.10 55.17 57.35
C PRO A 463 -20.10 54.81 58.54
N THR A 464 -18.79 54.81 58.24
CA THR A 464 -17.64 55.26 59.11
C THR A 464 -16.72 54.25 59.86
N VAL A 465 -15.47 54.21 59.38
CA VAL A 465 -14.12 54.12 59.99
C VAL A 465 -13.98 53.94 61.53
N THR A 466 -13.10 53.04 61.99
CA THR A 466 -11.88 53.30 62.82
C THR A 466 -11.23 52.00 63.34
N ALA A 467 -9.90 51.99 63.32
CA ALA A 467 -8.99 50.91 63.74
C ALA A 467 -9.02 50.63 65.26
N SER A 468 -8.62 49.42 65.67
CA SER A 468 -7.76 49.25 66.85
C SER A 468 -7.14 47.84 66.91
N SER A 469 -5.88 47.81 67.31
CA SER A 469 -4.96 46.70 67.48
C SER A 469 -5.23 45.86 68.74
N THR A 470 -4.95 44.55 68.67
CA THR A 470 -4.42 43.81 69.82
C THR A 470 -3.41 42.77 69.34
N ALA A 471 -2.16 42.97 69.74
CA ALA A 471 -1.09 41.99 69.66
C ALA A 471 -1.10 41.13 70.93
N ILE A 472 -0.86 39.82 70.79
CA ILE A 472 -0.24 39.00 71.84
C ILE A 472 0.85 38.19 71.14
N ALA A 473 2.09 38.46 71.56
CA ALA A 473 3.28 37.72 71.14
C ALA A 473 3.59 36.62 72.17
N THR A 474 4.01 35.45 71.67
CA THR A 474 5.03 34.66 72.34
C THR A 474 5.96 34.09 71.28
N ALA A 475 7.20 34.54 71.32
CA ALA A 475 8.29 34.08 70.47
C ALA A 475 9.01 32.88 71.11
N THR A 476 9.59 32.01 70.30
CA THR A 476 10.94 31.48 70.55
C THR A 476 11.63 31.32 69.21
N SER A 477 12.76 32.01 69.09
CA SER A 477 13.61 32.13 67.92
C SER A 477 14.81 31.18 68.00
N THR A 478 15.32 30.73 66.86
CA THR A 478 16.77 30.74 66.62
C THR A 478 17.01 31.14 65.18
N ALA A 479 17.82 32.17 64.99
CA ALA A 479 18.10 32.84 63.72
C ALA A 479 19.55 32.59 63.30
N THR A 480 19.83 32.66 61.99
CA THR A 480 21.01 33.35 61.47
C THR A 480 20.64 33.96 60.11
N ARG A 481 20.79 35.29 60.00
CA ARG A 481 20.58 36.16 58.81
C ARG A 481 21.96 36.36 58.12
N THR A 482 22.18 36.93 56.92
CA THR A 482 21.53 38.00 56.10
C THR A 482 22.22 38.03 54.69
N PRO A 483 21.91 38.92 53.70
CA PRO A 483 21.40 38.53 52.38
C PRO A 483 22.14 39.17 51.16
N THR A 484 21.63 39.01 49.94
CA THR A 484 21.50 40.08 48.91
C THR A 484 20.42 39.67 47.89
N ALA A 485 19.57 40.63 47.52
CA ALA A 485 18.34 40.47 46.72
C ALA A 485 18.54 40.68 45.21
N THR A 486 17.63 40.16 44.40
CA THR A 486 16.82 40.90 43.41
C THR A 486 15.78 39.95 42.81
N ALA A 487 14.50 40.32 42.85
CA ALA A 487 13.40 39.65 42.16
C ALA A 487 12.50 40.68 41.48
N THR A 488 12.00 40.39 40.28
CA THR A 488 10.89 41.12 39.67
C THR A 488 10.07 40.15 38.83
N SER A 489 8.83 39.92 39.27
CA SER A 489 7.71 39.53 38.41
C SER A 489 6.42 39.93 39.11
N THR A 490 5.62 40.77 38.46
CA THR A 490 4.26 41.09 38.90
C THR A 490 3.33 40.86 37.72
N ALA A 491 2.46 39.88 37.88
CA ALA A 491 1.19 39.79 37.16
C ALA A 491 0.16 40.70 37.84
N VAL A 492 -0.90 41.08 37.11
CA VAL A 492 -2.30 40.72 37.42
C VAL A 492 -3.26 41.56 36.55
N SER A 493 -4.24 40.84 36.04
CA SER A 493 -5.44 41.19 35.26
C SER A 493 -6.41 42.17 35.93
N THR A 494 -7.24 42.87 35.14
CA THR A 494 -8.70 42.91 35.38
C THR A 494 -9.49 43.32 34.12
N ALA A 495 -10.69 42.74 34.00
CA ALA A 495 -11.65 42.84 32.89
C ALA A 495 -12.56 44.08 32.94
N THR A 496 -13.33 44.35 31.87
CA THR A 496 -14.82 44.40 31.83
C THR A 496 -15.33 44.86 30.45
N ALA A 497 -16.41 44.22 29.97
CA ALA A 497 -17.09 44.44 28.69
C ALA A 497 -18.16 45.55 28.73
N THR A 498 -18.62 46.06 27.57
CA THR A 498 -20.02 45.99 27.07
C THR A 498 -20.23 46.80 25.76
N ALA A 499 -21.13 46.25 24.93
CA ALA A 499 -21.61 46.52 23.56
C ALA A 499 -21.85 47.96 23.04
N ALA A 500 -21.83 48.10 21.71
CA ALA A 500 -22.91 48.71 20.90
C ALA A 500 -22.75 48.37 19.40
N ALA A 501 -23.85 48.04 18.74
CA ALA A 501 -23.94 47.73 17.31
C ALA A 501 -24.04 48.99 16.44
N THR A 502 -23.51 48.98 15.22
CA THR A 502 -24.00 49.81 14.10
C THR A 502 -23.65 49.17 12.76
N ALA A 503 -24.65 48.91 11.93
CA ALA A 503 -24.50 48.53 10.52
C ALA A 503 -24.43 49.77 9.63
N THR A 504 -23.67 49.78 8.52
CA THR A 504 -23.99 50.57 7.30
C THR A 504 -23.23 50.06 6.06
N ARG A 505 -24.02 49.49 5.13
CA ARG A 505 -24.07 49.52 3.64
C ARG A 505 -22.82 49.80 2.76
N THR A 506 -22.74 48.94 1.73
CA THR A 506 -22.00 48.97 0.45
C THR A 506 -22.29 50.20 -0.43
N PRO A 507 -21.39 50.53 -1.39
CA PRO A 507 -21.80 50.38 -2.79
C PRO A 507 -20.74 49.84 -3.78
N THR A 508 -21.31 49.23 -4.80
CA THR A 508 -20.87 48.65 -6.09
C THR A 508 -19.91 49.48 -6.95
N ALA A 509 -19.03 48.80 -7.69
CA ALA A 509 -18.72 49.13 -9.09
C ALA A 509 -18.20 47.90 -9.87
N THR A 510 -18.82 47.64 -11.02
CA THR A 510 -18.39 46.77 -12.12
C THR A 510 -18.12 47.66 -13.34
N PRO A 511 -17.10 47.37 -14.17
CA PRO A 511 -17.35 47.04 -15.58
C PRO A 511 -16.45 45.89 -16.07
N THR A 512 -17.01 44.80 -16.61
CA THR A 512 -17.30 44.51 -18.04
C THR A 512 -16.07 44.32 -18.92
N ALA A 513 -15.91 43.08 -19.40
CA ALA A 513 -14.93 42.62 -20.38
C ALA A 513 -15.30 42.99 -21.83
N THR A 514 -14.32 42.97 -22.76
CA THR A 514 -14.45 42.38 -24.12
C THR A 514 -13.05 42.22 -24.77
N THR A 515 -12.99 41.21 -25.64
CA THR A 515 -11.96 40.37 -26.26
C THR A 515 -10.96 40.99 -27.24
N THR A 516 -9.83 40.30 -27.51
CA THR A 516 -9.49 39.61 -28.81
C THR A 516 -8.10 38.93 -28.72
N PRO A 517 -7.92 37.69 -29.20
CA PRO A 517 -6.61 37.01 -29.25
C PRO A 517 -5.79 37.43 -30.48
N ALA A 518 -4.49 37.71 -30.28
CA ALA A 518 -3.55 37.99 -31.36
C ALA A 518 -2.93 36.68 -31.88
N ALA A 519 -2.99 36.50 -33.20
CA ALA A 519 -2.29 35.47 -33.95
C ALA A 519 -0.78 35.77 -34.00
N THR A 520 0.05 34.74 -33.83
CA THR A 520 1.49 34.78 -34.12
C THR A 520 1.78 33.97 -35.38
N PRO A 521 2.65 34.43 -36.29
CA PRO A 521 2.86 33.82 -37.59
C PRO A 521 3.85 32.64 -37.58
N THR A 522 3.64 31.81 -38.60
CA THR A 522 4.43 30.78 -39.27
C THR A 522 5.93 30.70 -39.00
N GLY A 523 6.43 29.49 -38.76
CA GLY A 523 7.85 29.13 -38.84
C GLY A 523 8.06 27.61 -38.79
N THR A 524 8.00 26.95 -39.95
CA THR A 524 8.43 25.56 -40.13
C THR A 524 9.96 25.52 -40.28
N PRO A 525 10.73 24.80 -39.46
CA PRO A 525 12.11 24.49 -39.77
C PRO A 525 12.16 23.44 -40.88
N GLY A 526 12.67 23.84 -42.05
CA GLY A 526 12.95 22.94 -43.15
C GLY A 526 13.96 21.86 -42.74
N ILE A 527 13.64 20.62 -43.07
CA ILE A 527 14.53 19.47 -42.96
C ILE A 527 15.60 19.63 -44.04
N THR A 528 16.83 19.99 -43.66
CA THR A 528 18.00 19.84 -44.53
C THR A 528 18.36 18.35 -44.63
N PRO A 529 18.48 17.74 -45.83
CA PRO A 529 19.02 16.40 -45.96
C PRO A 529 20.50 16.40 -45.57
N ARG A 530 20.85 15.49 -44.66
CA ARG A 530 22.24 15.17 -44.31
C ARG A 530 23.00 14.69 -45.56
N PRO A 531 24.24 15.15 -45.83
CA PRO A 531 25.05 14.58 -46.91
C PRO A 531 25.32 13.09 -46.65
N ALA A 532 25.17 12.28 -47.70
CA ALA A 532 25.53 10.86 -47.69
C ALA A 532 27.03 10.69 -47.36
N PRO A 533 27.42 9.70 -46.53
CA PRO A 533 28.82 9.42 -46.29
C PRO A 533 29.50 8.85 -47.54
N THR A 534 30.64 9.43 -47.91
CA THR A 534 31.56 8.94 -48.94
C THR A 534 31.99 7.49 -48.69
N PRO A 535 32.03 6.62 -49.72
CA PRO A 535 32.53 5.25 -49.56
C PRO A 535 34.03 5.22 -49.22
N ARG A 536 34.40 4.36 -48.28
CA ARG A 536 35.79 4.10 -47.89
C ARG A 536 36.56 3.41 -49.03
N PRO A 537 37.83 3.74 -49.30
CA PRO A 537 38.62 3.06 -50.33
C PRO A 537 38.90 1.59 -49.98
N ARG A 538 38.84 0.74 -51.00
CA ARG A 538 39.16 -0.69 -51.00
C ARG A 538 40.64 -0.93 -50.65
N PRO A 539 41.00 -1.87 -49.75
CA PRO A 539 42.40 -2.20 -49.51
C PRO A 539 43.04 -2.92 -50.70
N THR A 540 44.22 -2.49 -51.10
CA THR A 540 45.10 -3.17 -52.06
C THR A 540 45.80 -4.37 -51.41
N THR A 541 46.06 -5.38 -52.24
CA THR A 541 46.67 -6.69 -51.95
C THR A 541 48.05 -6.62 -51.27
N PRO A 542 48.43 -7.62 -50.45
CA PRO A 542 49.75 -7.65 -49.79
C PRO A 542 50.85 -8.20 -50.72
N PRO A 543 52.13 -7.83 -50.49
CA PRO A 543 53.26 -8.32 -51.29
C PRO A 543 53.67 -9.75 -50.90
N PRO A 544 54.40 -10.47 -51.79
CA PRO A 544 54.72 -11.88 -51.57
C PRO A 544 55.83 -12.05 -50.52
N ARG A 545 55.72 -13.14 -49.77
CA ARG A 545 56.64 -13.56 -48.72
C ARG A 545 57.80 -14.37 -49.32
N PRO A 546 59.04 -14.25 -48.81
CA PRO A 546 60.04 -15.29 -48.97
C PRO A 546 59.75 -16.51 -48.08
#